data_AF-Q6CWQ8-F1
#
_entry.id   AF-Q6CWQ8-F1
#
_cell.length_a   1.000
_cell.length_b   1.000
_cell.length_c   1.000
_cell.angle_alpha   90.00
_cell.angle_beta   90.00
_cell.angle_gamma   90.00
#
_symmetry.space_group_name_H-M   'P 1'
#
loop_
_entity.id
_entity.type
_entity.pdbx_description
1 polymer ?
#
loop_
_entity_poly.entity_id
_entity_poly.type
_entity_poly.pdbx_seq_one_letter_code
_entity_poly.pdbx_strand_id
1 'polypeptide(L)'
;MSEEQNLRPVYDDDQPGEDTYKRGAIYKQTRSRKADYEDGENSEKRQKPNDTDNGPTAVVTDLSNEKKETRSKDKDESVALAVDADGNPIPQEVRLPKRKVAVMIGYCGTGYHGMQYNPPNDTIEKELFEAFVRAGAISKANSTDLKKNGFQRAARTDKGVHAGGNVISLKLIIEDPEVKEKINNELPDQIRVWDISRVNKAFDCRKMCSSRWYEYLLPTYSLIGPKPSTYLYNEIEASKKEIPNVIQDDVESAQFWEAFSTEAESKFTKEELEEIAAFVMPKDSFDENNETYQKSKAFKKLEAEHKRAYRISKERLDRFRSALKQYEGTFNFHNFTLGKDFNDPSAKRFMKQITVSEPFVIGEAKTEWVSIKIHGQSFMLHQIRKMISMATLITRCFSPLERIRQAYGQEKINIPKAPALGLLLEAPVYDGYNTRLQEFGYDPIDFSKYQSEMDTFKMKHIYDKIYLEEVNENVFNAFFSYIDTFNPSYNISQEQQQLKGQELQQPSQAVELVTEDLEQKAPSDPTPSDEKGKKPQRPIFDFLTARGIQLQD
;
A
#
# COMPACT_ATOMS: atom_id res chain seq x y z
N MET A 1 -2.27 33.71 -1.32
CA MET A 1 -3.02 34.33 -2.44
C MET A 1 -2.03 34.69 -3.54
N SER A 2 -1.44 33.67 -4.17
CA SER A 2 -0.52 33.77 -5.30
C SER A 2 -0.34 32.33 -5.79
N GLU A 3 -0.53 32.10 -7.08
CA GLU A 3 -0.38 30.83 -7.81
C GLU A 3 0.42 29.79 -7.01
N GLU A 4 -0.30 28.99 -6.22
CA GLU A 4 0.29 27.87 -5.50
C GLU A 4 0.90 26.97 -6.55
N GLN A 5 2.21 26.82 -6.45
CA GLN A 5 3.00 25.94 -7.29
C GLN A 5 2.32 24.58 -7.29
N ASN A 6 1.52 24.31 -8.33
CA ASN A 6 1.13 22.97 -8.70
C ASN A 6 2.45 22.23 -8.91
N LEU A 7 2.90 21.53 -7.87
CA LEU A 7 4.10 20.70 -7.82
C LEU A 7 3.85 19.51 -8.76
N ARG A 8 3.91 19.81 -10.07
CA ARG A 8 3.85 18.89 -11.19
C ARG A 8 4.96 17.85 -10.95
N PRO A 9 4.64 16.55 -10.89
CA PRO A 9 5.68 15.53 -10.94
C PRO A 9 6.40 15.69 -12.28
N VAL A 10 7.66 16.14 -12.23
CA VAL A 10 8.57 16.04 -13.38
C VAL A 10 9.07 14.60 -13.35
N TYR A 11 8.70 13.81 -14.36
CA TYR A 11 9.14 12.44 -14.49
C TYR A 11 10.55 12.45 -15.08
N ASP A 12 11.58 12.45 -14.22
CA ASP A 12 12.97 12.39 -14.68
C ASP A 12 13.31 11.00 -15.29
N ASP A 13 13.91 11.05 -16.47
CA ASP A 13 14.34 9.94 -17.33
C ASP A 13 15.50 9.14 -16.71
N ASP A 14 15.20 8.25 -15.76
CA ASP A 14 16.17 7.26 -15.27
C ASP A 14 15.74 5.83 -15.66
N GLN A 15 16.17 5.43 -16.85
CA GLN A 15 15.95 4.13 -17.49
C GLN A 15 16.65 2.99 -16.71
N PRO A 16 15.94 1.96 -16.24
CA PRO A 16 16.60 0.72 -15.81
C PRO A 16 17.14 -0.01 -17.06
N GLY A 17 18.40 -0.45 -16.99
CA GLY A 17 19.09 -1.11 -18.11
C GLY A 17 18.30 -2.28 -18.72
N GLU A 18 18.45 -2.46 -20.05
CA GLU A 18 17.74 -3.45 -20.88
C GLU A 18 17.69 -4.86 -20.27
N ASP A 19 18.73 -5.22 -19.53
CA ASP A 19 18.95 -6.52 -18.91
C ASP A 19 17.85 -6.88 -17.91
N THR A 20 17.22 -5.87 -17.31
CA THR A 20 16.11 -6.01 -16.35
C THR A 20 14.93 -6.77 -16.97
N TYR A 21 14.77 -6.65 -18.30
CA TYR A 21 13.63 -7.20 -19.03
C TYR A 21 13.97 -8.47 -19.85
N LYS A 22 15.25 -8.90 -19.92
CA LYS A 22 15.68 -10.02 -20.77
C LYS A 22 15.39 -11.41 -20.19
N ARG A 23 14.71 -11.54 -19.04
CA ARG A 23 14.19 -12.85 -18.57
C ARG A 23 12.81 -13.15 -19.18
N GLY A 24 12.75 -13.28 -20.50
CA GLY A 24 11.57 -13.72 -21.24
C GLY A 24 12.01 -14.43 -22.51
N ALA A 25 11.52 -15.66 -22.72
CA ALA A 25 11.94 -16.56 -23.78
C ALA A 25 12.09 -15.89 -25.15
N ILE A 26 13.20 -16.20 -25.82
CA ILE A 26 13.59 -15.78 -27.17
C ILE A 26 12.38 -15.85 -28.12
N TYR A 27 11.91 -14.67 -28.53
CA TYR A 27 10.62 -14.45 -29.18
C TYR A 27 10.63 -14.97 -30.62
N LYS A 28 10.03 -16.13 -30.87
CA LYS A 28 9.67 -16.57 -32.22
C LYS A 28 8.51 -15.71 -32.73
N GLN A 29 8.67 -15.11 -33.92
CA GLN A 29 7.61 -14.38 -34.64
C GLN A 29 6.40 -15.30 -34.83
N THR A 30 5.32 -15.07 -34.09
CA THR A 30 4.08 -15.87 -34.20
C THR A 30 3.03 -15.13 -35.00
N ARG A 31 2.14 -15.90 -35.67
CA ARG A 31 0.98 -15.47 -36.49
C ARG A 31 0.08 -14.38 -35.87
N SER A 32 0.23 -14.07 -34.58
CA SER A 32 -0.57 -13.05 -33.88
C SER A 32 -0.39 -11.64 -34.44
N ARG A 33 0.81 -11.27 -34.96
CA ARG A 33 1.01 -9.92 -35.51
C ARG A 33 0.09 -9.63 -36.69
N LYS A 34 -0.22 -10.64 -37.52
CA LYS A 34 -1.06 -10.43 -38.70
C LYS A 34 -2.47 -9.96 -38.34
N ALA A 35 -3.07 -10.50 -37.27
CA ALA A 35 -4.40 -10.07 -36.84
C ALA A 35 -4.44 -8.63 -36.29
N ASP A 36 -3.31 -8.10 -35.78
CA ASP A 36 -3.27 -6.71 -35.28
C ASP A 36 -3.07 -5.69 -36.41
N TYR A 37 -2.56 -6.11 -37.59
CA TYR A 37 -2.38 -5.25 -38.78
C TYR A 37 -3.47 -5.46 -39.86
N GLU A 38 -4.02 -6.67 -40.01
CA GLU A 38 -5.02 -6.97 -41.06
C GLU A 38 -6.40 -6.36 -40.77
N ASP A 39 -6.69 -5.91 -39.53
CA ASP A 39 -7.93 -5.19 -39.21
C ASP A 39 -7.95 -3.73 -39.76
N GLY A 40 -6.84 -3.25 -40.35
CA GLY A 40 -6.74 -1.91 -40.94
C GLY A 40 -7.03 -1.82 -42.45
N GLU A 41 -6.89 -2.92 -43.21
CA GLU A 41 -7.04 -2.86 -44.68
C GLU A 41 -7.65 -4.16 -45.23
N ASN A 42 -8.73 -4.01 -46.01
CA ASN A 42 -9.40 -5.00 -46.85
C ASN A 42 -10.39 -5.97 -46.18
N SER A 43 -11.60 -5.46 -45.97
CA SER A 43 -12.83 -6.24 -46.14
C SER A 43 -13.18 -6.41 -47.63
N GLU A 44 -12.29 -6.98 -48.47
CA GLU A 44 -12.67 -7.41 -49.82
C GLU A 44 -12.12 -8.80 -50.17
N LYS A 45 -13.08 -9.64 -50.58
CA LYS A 45 -13.00 -11.08 -50.80
C LYS A 45 -11.90 -11.46 -51.81
N ARG A 46 -10.78 -12.03 -51.34
CA ARG A 46 -9.82 -12.71 -52.23
C ARG A 46 -10.29 -14.13 -52.57
N GLN A 47 -10.81 -14.29 -53.78
CA GLN A 47 -10.94 -15.59 -54.45
C GLN A 47 -9.55 -16.11 -54.85
N LYS A 48 -9.30 -17.40 -54.58
CA LYS A 48 -8.06 -18.11 -54.92
C LYS A 48 -7.94 -18.30 -56.44
N PRO A 49 -6.82 -17.95 -57.08
CA PRO A 49 -6.51 -18.38 -58.43
C PRO A 49 -5.97 -19.82 -58.41
N ASN A 50 -6.52 -20.65 -59.28
CA ASN A 50 -6.00 -21.96 -59.63
C ASN A 50 -4.83 -21.76 -60.61
N ASP A 51 -3.60 -22.01 -60.17
CA ASP A 51 -2.48 -22.18 -61.09
C ASP A 51 -1.96 -23.61 -60.99
N THR A 52 -2.34 -24.39 -62.00
CA THR A 52 -1.67 -25.59 -62.48
C THR A 52 -0.54 -25.15 -63.40
N ASP A 53 0.73 -25.43 -63.07
CA ASP A 53 1.62 -26.09 -64.05
C ASP A 53 2.89 -26.66 -63.41
N ASN A 54 3.30 -27.79 -63.97
CA ASN A 54 4.37 -28.67 -63.55
C ASN A 54 5.75 -28.20 -64.06
N GLY A 55 6.79 -28.43 -63.27
CA GLY A 55 8.18 -28.37 -63.72
C GLY A 55 9.14 -28.95 -62.67
N PRO A 56 9.93 -30.01 -62.96
CA PRO A 56 10.57 -30.83 -61.95
C PRO A 56 11.98 -30.32 -61.63
N THR A 57 12.35 -30.31 -60.34
CA THR A 57 13.77 -30.21 -59.95
C THR A 57 14.06 -31.09 -58.73
N ALA A 58 14.75 -32.20 -59.04
CA ALA A 58 15.75 -32.91 -58.27
C ALA A 58 15.66 -32.91 -56.72
N VAL A 59 15.02 -33.97 -56.22
CA VAL A 59 15.53 -34.93 -55.22
C VAL A 59 16.72 -34.44 -54.37
N VAL A 60 16.42 -33.94 -53.17
CA VAL A 60 17.31 -34.10 -52.00
C VAL A 60 16.49 -34.84 -50.95
N THR A 61 16.84 -36.10 -50.78
CA THR A 61 16.31 -37.03 -49.79
C THR A 61 16.71 -36.58 -48.40
N ASP A 62 15.75 -36.15 -47.58
CA ASP A 62 15.96 -36.12 -46.13
C ASP A 62 14.79 -36.84 -45.44
N LEU A 63 15.10 -38.06 -45.00
CA LEU A 63 14.23 -39.06 -44.40
C LEU A 63 13.98 -38.71 -42.93
N SER A 64 13.10 -37.76 -42.65
CA SER A 64 12.53 -37.65 -41.30
C SER A 64 11.27 -36.79 -41.27
N ASN A 65 10.09 -37.31 -41.67
CA ASN A 65 8.80 -36.81 -41.19
C ASN A 65 7.60 -37.67 -41.62
N GLU A 66 7.67 -39.00 -41.46
CA GLU A 66 6.48 -39.84 -41.51
C GLU A 66 6.09 -40.27 -40.09
N LYS A 67 5.25 -39.46 -39.45
CA LYS A 67 4.28 -39.86 -38.39
C LYS A 67 3.67 -38.60 -37.75
N LYS A 68 2.79 -37.89 -38.49
CA LYS A 68 1.89 -36.90 -37.87
C LYS A 68 0.69 -36.52 -38.75
N GLU A 69 0.07 -37.48 -39.43
CA GLU A 69 -1.20 -37.26 -40.13
C GLU A 69 -2.26 -38.30 -39.75
N THR A 70 -2.60 -38.40 -38.47
CA THR A 70 -3.88 -38.97 -38.03
C THR A 70 -4.25 -38.36 -36.69
N ARG A 71 -4.64 -37.08 -36.67
CA ARG A 71 -5.30 -36.50 -35.49
C ARG A 71 -6.37 -35.50 -35.91
N SER A 72 -7.32 -36.00 -36.70
CA SER A 72 -8.57 -35.32 -37.02
C SER A 72 -9.68 -36.35 -37.01
N LYS A 73 -10.45 -36.44 -35.92
CA LYS A 73 -11.92 -36.43 -35.94
C LYS A 73 -12.63 -36.72 -34.61
N ASP A 74 -11.94 -37.01 -33.52
CA ASP A 74 -12.60 -37.16 -32.22
C ASP A 74 -12.16 -36.05 -31.27
N LYS A 75 -12.84 -34.89 -31.34
CA LYS A 75 -12.83 -33.92 -30.25
C LYS A 75 -14.21 -33.94 -29.60
N ASP A 76 -14.27 -34.68 -28.50
CA ASP A 76 -15.23 -34.58 -27.40
C ASP A 76 -16.08 -33.31 -27.43
N GLU A 77 -17.38 -33.49 -27.69
CA GLU A 77 -18.42 -32.46 -27.53
C GLU A 77 -18.81 -32.23 -26.06
N SER A 78 -18.05 -32.72 -25.08
CA SER A 78 -18.29 -32.39 -23.68
C SER A 78 -17.54 -31.13 -23.25
N VAL A 79 -17.75 -30.00 -23.94
CA VAL A 79 -17.36 -28.71 -23.38
C VAL A 79 -18.40 -28.38 -22.31
N ALA A 80 -18.12 -28.75 -21.05
CA ALA A 80 -18.96 -28.42 -19.92
C ALA A 80 -19.41 -26.95 -20.00
N LEU A 81 -20.71 -26.74 -20.20
CA LEU A 81 -21.29 -25.40 -20.32
C LEU A 81 -21.03 -24.65 -19.02
N ALA A 82 -20.60 -23.38 -19.14
CA ALA A 82 -20.40 -22.55 -17.96
C ALA A 82 -21.75 -22.36 -17.25
N VAL A 83 -21.77 -22.64 -15.95
CA VAL A 83 -22.94 -22.44 -15.08
C VAL A 83 -22.76 -21.17 -14.25
N ASP A 84 -23.87 -20.50 -13.93
CA ASP A 84 -23.88 -19.37 -13.02
C ASP A 84 -23.74 -19.80 -11.54
N ALA A 85 -23.83 -18.85 -10.61
CA ALA A 85 -23.70 -19.11 -9.18
C ALA A 85 -24.80 -20.06 -8.64
N ASP A 86 -25.95 -20.12 -9.33
CA ASP A 86 -27.10 -20.95 -8.99
C ASP A 86 -27.10 -22.30 -9.75
N GLY A 87 -26.05 -22.58 -10.54
CA GLY A 87 -25.90 -23.82 -11.29
C GLY A 87 -26.64 -23.84 -12.64
N ASN A 88 -27.23 -22.72 -13.08
CA ASN A 88 -27.97 -22.68 -14.34
C ASN A 88 -27.02 -22.47 -15.54
N PRO A 89 -27.29 -23.09 -16.70
CA PRO A 89 -26.50 -22.88 -17.91
C PRO A 89 -26.52 -21.42 -18.37
N ILE A 90 -25.35 -20.81 -18.52
CA ILE A 90 -25.24 -19.43 -19.02
C ILE A 90 -25.59 -19.41 -20.52
N PRO A 91 -26.52 -18.55 -20.98
CA PRO A 91 -26.87 -18.43 -22.41
C PRO A 91 -25.64 -18.14 -23.28
N GLN A 92 -25.55 -18.76 -24.45
CA GLN A 92 -24.44 -18.51 -25.38
C GLN A 92 -24.58 -17.13 -26.04
N GLU A 93 -23.80 -16.18 -25.54
CA GLU A 93 -23.61 -14.86 -26.14
C GLU A 93 -22.70 -14.93 -27.38
N VAL A 94 -22.86 -13.98 -28.31
CA VAL A 94 -21.96 -13.83 -29.46
C VAL A 94 -20.54 -13.55 -28.94
N ARG A 95 -19.57 -14.38 -29.36
CA ARG A 95 -18.18 -14.25 -28.90
C ARG A 95 -17.49 -13.08 -29.58
N LEU A 96 -17.31 -11.99 -28.83
CA LEU A 96 -16.51 -10.84 -29.26
C LEU A 96 -15.02 -11.03 -28.94
N PRO A 97 -14.11 -10.43 -29.74
CA PRO A 97 -12.68 -10.52 -29.50
C PRO A 97 -12.29 -9.81 -28.19
N LYS A 98 -11.41 -10.45 -27.41
CA LYS A 98 -10.83 -9.84 -26.20
C LYS A 98 -9.41 -9.37 -26.47
N ARG A 99 -9.09 -8.15 -26.08
CA ARG A 99 -7.76 -7.55 -26.23
C ARG A 99 -7.14 -7.35 -24.85
N LYS A 100 -5.81 -7.52 -24.75
CA LYS A 100 -5.08 -7.21 -23.51
C LYS A 100 -5.00 -5.69 -23.42
N VAL A 101 -5.37 -5.15 -22.26
CA VAL A 101 -5.41 -3.71 -22.02
C VAL A 101 -4.71 -3.35 -20.71
N ALA A 102 -4.22 -2.11 -20.66
CA ALA A 102 -3.95 -1.40 -19.42
C ALA A 102 -5.16 -0.50 -19.13
N VAL A 103 -5.72 -0.60 -17.94
CA VAL A 103 -6.82 0.26 -17.49
C VAL A 103 -6.29 1.15 -16.38
N MET A 104 -6.35 2.45 -16.62
CA MET A 104 -5.94 3.49 -15.68
C MET A 104 -7.14 3.88 -14.83
N ILE A 105 -7.00 3.78 -13.52
CA ILE A 105 -8.11 3.94 -12.57
C ILE A 105 -7.74 4.86 -11.42
N GLY A 106 -8.74 5.48 -10.81
CA GLY A 106 -8.65 6.18 -9.53
C GLY A 106 -9.78 5.71 -8.60
N TYR A 107 -9.53 5.71 -7.29
CA TYR A 107 -10.53 5.32 -6.31
C TYR A 107 -10.31 5.92 -4.92
N CYS A 108 -11.40 6.21 -4.21
CA CYS A 108 -11.39 6.39 -2.77
C CYS A 108 -11.53 5.03 -2.07
N GLY A 109 -10.60 4.69 -1.18
CA GLY A 109 -10.58 3.40 -0.49
C GLY A 109 -11.54 3.31 0.71
N THR A 110 -12.16 4.41 1.12
CA THR A 110 -13.13 4.43 2.23
C THR A 110 -14.28 3.48 1.94
N GLY A 111 -14.65 2.65 2.94
CA GLY A 111 -15.66 1.61 2.79
C GLY A 111 -15.16 0.30 2.15
N TYR A 112 -13.97 0.29 1.54
CA TYR A 112 -13.41 -0.90 0.90
C TYR A 112 -12.28 -1.55 1.72
N HIS A 113 -12.17 -2.87 1.63
CA HIS A 113 -11.13 -3.68 2.26
C HIS A 113 -9.86 -3.76 1.39
N GLY A 114 -9.51 -2.61 0.80
CA GLY A 114 -8.38 -2.44 -0.11
C GLY A 114 -8.71 -2.82 -1.55
N MET A 115 -7.69 -2.75 -2.40
CA MET A 115 -7.86 -3.15 -3.80
C MET A 115 -8.08 -4.66 -3.92
N GLN A 116 -7.41 -5.44 -3.07
CA GLN A 116 -7.49 -6.90 -2.79
C GLN A 116 -8.80 -7.67 -3.01
N TYR A 117 -9.13 -8.40 -4.09
CA TYR A 117 -10.31 -9.29 -4.04
C TYR A 117 -10.17 -10.28 -2.88
N ASN A 118 -11.07 -10.19 -1.90
CA ASN A 118 -11.00 -10.91 -0.62
C ASN A 118 -12.40 -11.10 0.01
N PRO A 119 -13.20 -12.06 -0.47
CA PRO A 119 -14.53 -12.34 0.06
C PRO A 119 -14.53 -12.65 1.57
N PRO A 120 -15.61 -12.33 2.30
CA PRO A 120 -16.84 -11.71 1.82
C PRO A 120 -16.75 -10.17 1.68
N ASN A 121 -15.56 -9.59 1.85
CA ASN A 121 -15.40 -8.14 1.93
C ASN A 121 -15.54 -7.44 0.58
N ASP A 122 -16.08 -6.22 0.59
CA ASP A 122 -16.12 -5.36 -0.58
C ASP A 122 -14.75 -4.75 -0.86
N THR A 123 -14.35 -4.78 -2.14
CA THR A 123 -12.99 -4.47 -2.59
C THR A 123 -13.06 -3.78 -3.95
N ILE A 124 -12.06 -2.94 -4.26
CA ILE A 124 -12.03 -2.21 -5.54
C ILE A 124 -12.01 -3.17 -6.74
N GLU A 125 -11.29 -4.30 -6.62
CA GLU A 125 -11.25 -5.30 -7.69
C GLU A 125 -12.60 -5.98 -7.93
N LYS A 126 -13.38 -6.26 -6.87
CA LYS A 126 -14.75 -6.79 -7.02
C LYS A 126 -15.62 -5.80 -7.79
N GLU A 127 -15.66 -4.55 -7.34
CA GLU A 127 -16.48 -3.50 -7.94
C GLU A 127 -16.16 -3.26 -9.42
N LEU A 128 -14.86 -3.15 -9.75
CA LEU A 128 -14.40 -3.00 -11.14
C LEU A 128 -14.80 -4.20 -12.00
N PHE A 129 -14.60 -5.42 -11.48
CA PHE A 129 -14.90 -6.63 -12.22
C PHE A 129 -16.39 -6.75 -12.53
N GLU A 130 -17.26 -6.48 -11.55
CA GLU A 130 -18.71 -6.50 -11.74
C GLU A 130 -19.16 -5.39 -12.70
N ALA A 131 -18.61 -4.18 -12.61
CA ALA A 131 -18.88 -3.10 -13.56
C ALA A 131 -18.45 -3.47 -15.00
N PHE A 132 -17.29 -4.12 -15.18
CA PHE A 132 -16.87 -4.62 -16.50
C PHE A 132 -17.83 -5.66 -17.07
N VAL A 133 -18.45 -6.49 -16.22
CA VAL A 133 -19.45 -7.47 -16.66
C VAL A 133 -20.76 -6.76 -17.05
N ARG A 134 -21.25 -5.83 -16.23
CA ARG A 134 -22.49 -5.08 -16.50
C ARG A 134 -22.38 -4.21 -17.77
N ALA A 135 -21.23 -3.59 -17.98
CA ALA A 135 -20.93 -2.80 -19.17
C ALA A 135 -20.65 -3.62 -20.44
N GLY A 136 -20.65 -4.97 -20.37
CA GLY A 136 -20.39 -5.84 -21.52
C GLY A 136 -18.90 -5.98 -21.93
N ALA A 137 -17.98 -5.38 -21.17
CA ALA A 137 -16.54 -5.51 -21.39
C ALA A 137 -16.01 -6.91 -21.00
N ILE A 138 -16.73 -7.64 -20.14
CA ILE A 138 -16.51 -9.05 -19.81
C ILE A 138 -17.82 -9.83 -20.04
N SER A 139 -17.80 -10.76 -21.01
CA SER A 139 -18.93 -11.69 -21.27
C SER A 139 -19.32 -12.51 -20.04
N LYS A 140 -20.60 -12.90 -19.91
CA LYS A 140 -21.08 -13.75 -18.79
C LYS A 140 -20.33 -15.08 -18.67
N ALA A 141 -19.99 -15.73 -19.77
CA ALA A 141 -19.21 -16.98 -19.74
C ALA A 141 -17.81 -16.85 -19.08
N ASN A 142 -17.31 -15.61 -18.96
CA ASN A 142 -16.01 -15.30 -18.36
C ASN A 142 -16.13 -14.44 -17.09
N SER A 143 -17.34 -14.22 -16.57
CA SER A 143 -17.57 -13.50 -15.31
C SER A 143 -17.43 -14.40 -14.07
N THR A 144 -17.31 -15.72 -14.24
CA THR A 144 -17.29 -16.65 -13.10
C THR A 144 -15.96 -16.70 -12.33
N ASP A 145 -14.86 -16.21 -12.91
CA ASP A 145 -13.54 -16.21 -12.28
C ASP A 145 -12.68 -15.08 -12.87
N LEU A 146 -12.15 -14.21 -12.00
CA LEU A 146 -11.26 -13.11 -12.38
C LEU A 146 -10.02 -13.60 -13.15
N LYS A 147 -9.53 -14.81 -12.84
CA LYS A 147 -8.34 -15.39 -13.51
C LYS A 147 -8.58 -15.63 -14.99
N LYS A 148 -9.82 -15.86 -15.44
CA LYS A 148 -10.15 -16.10 -16.86
C LYS A 148 -9.79 -14.91 -17.76
N ASN A 149 -9.80 -13.69 -17.20
CA ASN A 149 -9.46 -12.47 -17.92
C ASN A 149 -8.03 -11.98 -17.64
N GLY A 150 -7.27 -12.70 -16.81
CA GLY A 150 -5.88 -12.35 -16.49
C GLY A 150 -5.75 -11.02 -15.76
N PHE A 151 -6.68 -10.75 -14.83
CA PHE A 151 -6.70 -9.56 -14.00
C PHE A 151 -5.45 -9.47 -13.13
N GLN A 152 -4.74 -8.35 -13.23
CA GLN A 152 -3.52 -8.06 -12.48
C GLN A 152 -3.49 -6.59 -12.07
N ARG A 153 -2.82 -6.27 -10.96
CA ARG A 153 -2.71 -4.91 -10.41
C ARG A 153 -1.27 -4.42 -10.36
N ALA A 154 -1.04 -3.14 -10.67
CA ALA A 154 0.26 -2.52 -10.57
C ALA A 154 0.74 -2.36 -9.12
N ALA A 155 -0.20 -1.97 -8.25
CA ALA A 155 0.00 -1.81 -6.82
C ALA A 155 -1.22 -2.36 -6.07
N ARG A 156 -0.99 -2.93 -4.88
CA ARG A 156 -2.05 -3.23 -3.91
C ARG A 156 -2.18 -2.01 -2.99
N THR A 157 -3.39 -1.75 -2.51
CA THR A 157 -3.65 -0.81 -1.41
C THR A 157 -4.25 -1.55 -0.22
N ASP A 158 -3.87 -1.14 0.99
CA ASP A 158 -4.43 -1.65 2.24
C ASP A 158 -5.89 -1.19 2.40
N LYS A 159 -6.61 -1.71 3.41
CA LYS A 159 -7.95 -1.26 3.78
C LYS A 159 -7.97 0.26 3.99
N GLY A 160 -8.96 0.94 3.41
CA GLY A 160 -9.13 2.39 3.50
C GLY A 160 -8.20 3.22 2.61
N VAL A 161 -7.14 2.65 2.04
CA VAL A 161 -6.13 3.42 1.28
C VAL A 161 -6.63 3.77 -0.13
N HIS A 162 -6.46 5.05 -0.49
CA HIS A 162 -6.95 5.64 -1.74
C HIS A 162 -5.91 5.56 -2.89
N ALA A 163 -6.35 5.82 -4.12
CA ALA A 163 -5.48 6.04 -5.26
C ALA A 163 -6.02 7.14 -6.18
N GLY A 164 -5.25 8.18 -6.47
CA GLY A 164 -5.55 9.08 -7.59
C GLY A 164 -5.39 8.34 -8.93
N GLY A 165 -4.32 7.53 -9.03
CA GLY A 165 -3.97 6.73 -10.19
C GLY A 165 -3.45 5.35 -9.79
N ASN A 166 -3.98 4.31 -10.40
CA ASN A 166 -3.47 2.94 -10.36
C ASN A 166 -3.71 2.29 -11.73
N VAL A 167 -3.02 1.19 -12.02
CA VAL A 167 -3.19 0.48 -13.29
C VAL A 167 -3.53 -0.97 -13.02
N ILE A 168 -4.56 -1.47 -13.69
CA ILE A 168 -4.80 -2.89 -13.81
C ILE A 168 -4.53 -3.34 -15.25
N SER A 169 -4.19 -4.62 -15.41
CA SER A 169 -4.06 -5.21 -16.74
C SER A 169 -4.88 -6.48 -16.81
N LEU A 170 -5.66 -6.62 -17.88
CA LEU A 170 -6.59 -7.73 -18.08
C LEU A 170 -7.01 -7.79 -19.55
N LYS A 171 -7.84 -8.77 -19.91
CA LYS A 171 -8.43 -8.89 -21.24
C LYS A 171 -9.87 -8.40 -21.21
N LEU A 172 -10.18 -7.38 -22.01
CA LEU A 172 -11.52 -6.81 -22.16
C LEU A 172 -11.98 -6.88 -23.63
N ILE A 173 -13.30 -6.86 -23.81
CA ILE A 173 -13.94 -6.55 -25.08
C ILE A 173 -14.00 -5.02 -25.18
N ILE A 174 -13.39 -4.43 -26.21
CA ILE A 174 -13.22 -2.98 -26.35
C ILE A 174 -13.57 -2.46 -27.76
N GLU A 175 -14.31 -3.26 -28.53
CA GLU A 175 -14.74 -2.88 -29.89
C GLU A 175 -15.77 -1.74 -29.85
N ASP A 176 -16.45 -1.58 -28.72
CA ASP A 176 -17.35 -0.46 -28.45
C ASP A 176 -16.53 0.79 -28.06
N PRO A 177 -16.55 1.88 -28.86
CA PRO A 177 -15.81 3.09 -28.55
C PRO A 177 -16.29 3.78 -27.25
N GLU A 178 -17.52 3.50 -26.81
CA GLU A 178 -18.11 4.05 -25.57
C GLU A 178 -17.89 3.15 -24.35
N VAL A 179 -17.12 2.06 -24.47
CA VAL A 179 -16.94 1.07 -23.40
C VAL A 179 -16.45 1.70 -22.09
N LYS A 180 -15.58 2.72 -22.16
CA LYS A 180 -15.09 3.43 -20.98
C LYS A 180 -16.22 4.16 -20.25
N GLU A 181 -17.10 4.84 -21.00
CA GLU A 181 -18.24 5.57 -20.44
C GLU A 181 -19.24 4.61 -19.81
N LYS A 182 -19.58 3.52 -20.51
CA LYS A 182 -20.47 2.46 -19.99
C LYS A 182 -19.94 1.87 -18.69
N ILE A 183 -18.64 1.63 -18.59
CA ILE A 183 -18.01 1.16 -17.35
C ILE A 183 -18.15 2.19 -16.23
N ASN A 184 -17.85 3.48 -16.50
CA ASN A 184 -17.97 4.52 -15.48
C ASN A 184 -19.42 4.73 -15.01
N ASN A 185 -20.42 4.53 -15.89
CA ASN A 185 -21.83 4.58 -15.53
C ASN A 185 -22.27 3.43 -14.60
N GLU A 186 -21.52 2.33 -14.59
CA GLU A 186 -21.74 1.16 -13.71
C GLU A 186 -20.93 1.23 -12.41
N LEU A 187 -20.05 2.22 -12.26
CA LEU A 187 -19.18 2.41 -11.11
C LEU A 187 -19.70 3.51 -10.17
N PRO A 188 -19.57 3.34 -8.84
CA PRO A 188 -19.88 4.41 -7.90
C PRO A 188 -18.96 5.61 -8.11
N ASP A 189 -19.41 6.81 -7.73
CA ASP A 189 -18.67 8.07 -7.98
C ASP A 189 -17.23 8.11 -7.49
N GLN A 190 -16.96 7.32 -6.47
CA GLN A 190 -15.66 7.20 -5.82
C GLN A 190 -14.70 6.22 -6.51
N ILE A 191 -15.07 5.62 -7.65
CA ILE A 191 -14.20 4.79 -8.49
C ILE A 191 -14.36 5.24 -9.95
N ARG A 192 -13.23 5.47 -10.62
CA ARG A 192 -13.21 5.97 -12.00
C ARG A 192 -12.19 5.24 -12.85
N VAL A 193 -12.54 5.03 -14.10
CA VAL A 193 -11.63 4.64 -15.19
C VAL A 193 -11.27 5.90 -15.98
N TRP A 194 -9.99 6.27 -15.94
CA TRP A 194 -9.43 7.38 -16.71
C TRP A 194 -9.25 6.99 -18.18
N ASP A 195 -8.70 5.78 -18.40
CA ASP A 195 -8.41 5.28 -19.73
C ASP A 195 -8.36 3.76 -19.85
N ILE A 196 -8.56 3.27 -21.07
CA ILE A 196 -8.41 1.87 -21.47
C ILE A 196 -7.54 1.82 -22.73
N SER A 197 -6.26 1.49 -22.53
CA SER A 197 -5.27 1.47 -23.61
C SER A 197 -4.92 0.04 -24.02
N ARG A 198 -4.86 -0.24 -25.33
CA ARG A 198 -4.37 -1.53 -25.84
C ARG A 198 -2.90 -1.71 -25.50
N VAL A 199 -2.54 -2.93 -25.13
CA VAL A 199 -1.15 -3.33 -24.90
C VAL A 199 -0.90 -4.70 -25.52
N ASN A 200 0.36 -5.03 -25.72
CA ASN A 200 0.75 -6.36 -26.16
C ASN A 200 0.33 -7.46 -25.15
N LYS A 201 0.13 -8.68 -25.66
CA LYS A 201 -0.39 -9.83 -24.87
C LYS A 201 0.46 -10.20 -23.64
N ALA A 202 1.74 -9.84 -23.62
CA ALA A 202 2.68 -10.15 -22.54
C ALA A 202 2.74 -9.09 -21.43
N PHE A 203 2.04 -7.96 -21.58
CA PHE A 203 2.05 -6.90 -20.58
C PHE A 203 1.51 -7.38 -19.23
N ASP A 204 2.24 -7.04 -18.17
CA ASP A 204 1.85 -7.20 -16.76
C ASP A 204 2.15 -5.89 -16.06
N CYS A 205 1.10 -5.17 -15.66
CA CYS A 205 1.21 -3.86 -15.03
C CYS A 205 2.02 -3.87 -13.72
N ARG A 206 2.11 -5.00 -13.02
CA ARG A 206 2.94 -5.10 -11.81
C ARG A 206 4.42 -5.19 -12.15
N LYS A 207 4.76 -6.07 -13.10
CA LYS A 207 6.15 -6.40 -13.46
C LYS A 207 6.82 -5.31 -14.27
N MET A 208 6.04 -4.61 -15.10
CA MET A 208 6.55 -3.57 -15.99
C MET A 208 6.46 -2.16 -15.37
N CYS A 209 5.94 -2.03 -14.15
CA CYS A 209 5.92 -0.76 -13.43
C CYS A 209 7.31 -0.44 -12.85
N SER A 210 7.87 0.68 -13.31
CA SER A 210 9.24 1.13 -13.03
C SER A 210 9.38 1.79 -11.65
N SER A 211 8.39 2.59 -11.26
CA SER A 211 8.35 3.29 -9.96
C SER A 211 6.92 3.66 -9.59
N ARG A 212 6.68 4.10 -8.35
CA ARG A 212 5.39 4.63 -7.90
C ARG A 212 5.57 5.93 -7.13
N TRP A 213 4.63 6.83 -7.30
CA TRP A 213 4.43 8.00 -6.46
C TRP A 213 3.35 7.72 -5.44
N TYR A 214 3.65 8.01 -4.18
CA TYR A 214 2.68 8.05 -3.09
C TYR A 214 2.65 9.45 -2.50
N GLU A 215 1.51 9.80 -1.93
CA GLU A 215 1.35 10.99 -1.11
C GLU A 215 0.88 10.56 0.29
N TYR A 216 1.41 11.22 1.31
CA TYR A 216 0.98 11.07 2.69
C TYR A 216 0.61 12.43 3.26
N LEU A 217 -0.64 12.62 3.64
CA LEU A 217 -1.12 13.80 4.36
C LEU A 217 -0.95 13.61 5.86
N LEU A 218 -0.30 14.57 6.52
CA LEU A 218 -0.03 14.53 7.95
C LEU A 218 -0.48 15.86 8.59
N PRO A 219 -1.34 15.84 9.64
CA PRO A 219 -1.60 17.03 10.43
C PRO A 219 -0.32 17.45 11.14
N THR A 220 0.06 18.72 11.08
CA THR A 220 1.35 19.18 11.60
C THR A 220 1.47 19.01 13.11
N TYR A 221 0.35 19.04 13.84
CA TYR A 221 0.31 18.75 15.27
C TYR A 221 0.86 17.35 15.62
N SER A 222 0.89 16.43 14.65
CA SER A 222 1.52 15.10 14.78
C SER A 222 3.02 15.18 15.10
N LEU A 223 3.65 16.31 14.81
CA LEU A 223 5.09 16.55 15.02
C LEU A 223 5.39 17.22 16.37
N ILE A 224 4.38 17.60 17.15
CA ILE A 224 4.53 18.06 18.54
C ILE A 224 5.07 16.91 19.39
N GLY A 225 6.04 17.18 20.25
CA GLY A 225 6.60 16.21 21.18
C GLY A 225 5.57 15.59 22.13
N PRO A 226 5.94 14.48 22.80
CA PRO A 226 5.04 13.77 23.69
C PRO A 226 4.54 14.66 24.82
N LYS A 227 3.29 14.44 25.24
CA LYS A 227 2.68 15.18 26.36
C LYS A 227 3.49 14.99 27.65
N PRO A 228 3.73 16.02 28.46
CA PRO A 228 4.33 15.88 29.78
C PRO A 228 3.60 14.81 30.61
N SER A 229 4.33 14.10 31.47
CA SER A 229 3.90 12.94 32.28
C SER A 229 3.71 11.61 31.54
N THR A 230 3.68 11.61 30.20
CA THR A 230 3.59 10.35 29.43
C THR A 230 4.88 9.52 29.54
N TYR A 231 4.79 8.22 29.28
CA TYR A 231 5.94 7.31 29.36
C TYR A 231 7.06 7.75 28.43
N LEU A 232 6.76 8.04 27.17
CA LEU A 232 7.75 8.49 26.19
C LEU A 232 8.41 9.81 26.61
N TYR A 233 7.64 10.76 27.14
CA TYR A 233 8.20 12.01 27.65
C TYR A 233 9.24 11.74 28.75
N ASN A 234 8.90 10.91 29.73
CA ASN A 234 9.79 10.58 30.84
C ASN A 234 11.06 9.85 30.38
N GLU A 235 10.95 8.95 29.39
CA GLU A 235 12.10 8.26 28.82
C GLU A 235 13.06 9.21 28.09
N ILE A 236 12.53 10.21 27.38
CA ILE A 236 13.36 11.24 26.73
C ILE A 236 14.09 12.07 27.79
N GLU A 237 13.40 12.54 28.82
CA GLU A 237 13.98 13.35 29.89
C GLU A 237 15.03 12.57 30.71
N ALA A 238 14.80 11.28 30.97
CA ALA A 238 15.81 10.41 31.57
C ALA A 238 17.04 10.30 30.67
N SER A 239 16.84 10.13 29.36
CA SER A 239 17.92 9.96 28.40
C SER A 239 18.75 11.23 28.18
N LYS A 240 18.15 12.42 28.26
CA LYS A 240 18.88 13.69 28.26
C LYS A 240 19.85 13.80 29.44
N LYS A 241 19.48 13.25 30.61
CA LYS A 241 20.34 13.22 31.80
C LYS A 241 21.44 12.16 31.69
N GLU A 242 21.11 11.00 31.14
CA GLU A 242 22.05 9.90 30.96
C GLU A 242 23.11 10.20 29.91
N ILE A 243 22.72 10.84 28.80
CA ILE A 243 23.60 11.16 27.68
C ILE A 243 23.37 12.62 27.25
N PRO A 244 23.99 13.57 27.97
CA PRO A 244 23.84 15.00 27.69
C PRO A 244 24.27 15.36 26.27
N ASN A 245 23.67 16.43 25.72
CA ASN A 245 23.98 17.02 24.41
C ASN A 245 23.66 16.16 23.18
N VAL A 246 22.93 15.05 23.34
CA VAL A 246 22.53 14.18 22.22
C VAL A 246 21.10 14.45 21.75
N ILE A 247 20.16 14.60 22.69
CA ILE A 247 18.79 15.04 22.41
C ILE A 247 18.71 16.52 22.74
N GLN A 248 18.26 17.33 21.78
CA GLN A 248 18.08 18.77 21.96
C GLN A 248 16.82 19.07 22.76
N ASP A 249 16.76 20.27 23.35
CA ASP A 249 15.56 20.74 24.03
C ASP A 249 14.46 21.11 23.04
N ASP A 250 13.26 20.61 23.31
CA ASP A 250 12.08 20.85 22.48
C ASP A 250 11.30 22.06 23.02
N VAL A 251 11.80 23.27 22.71
CA VAL A 251 11.21 24.53 23.17
C VAL A 251 9.78 24.72 22.66
N GLU A 252 9.52 24.39 21.39
CA GLU A 252 8.21 24.59 20.78
C GLU A 252 7.14 23.65 21.39
N SER A 253 7.47 22.38 21.66
CA SER A 253 6.52 21.50 22.34
C SER A 253 6.34 21.88 23.79
N ALA A 254 7.38 22.35 24.49
CA ALA A 254 7.26 22.85 25.85
C ALA A 254 6.29 24.04 25.92
N GLN A 255 6.43 25.02 25.02
CA GLN A 255 5.53 26.16 24.91
C GLN A 255 4.09 25.74 24.57
N PHE A 256 3.92 24.80 23.64
CA PHE A 256 2.60 24.25 23.31
C PHE A 256 1.92 23.63 24.52
N TRP A 257 2.62 22.77 25.26
CA TRP A 257 2.05 22.08 26.42
C TRP A 257 1.85 23.01 27.61
N GLU A 258 2.69 24.03 27.80
CA GLU A 258 2.50 25.06 28.82
C GLU A 258 1.23 25.90 28.56
N ALA A 259 1.01 26.31 27.30
CA ALA A 259 -0.19 27.03 26.91
C ALA A 259 -1.46 26.19 27.12
N PHE A 260 -1.42 24.91 26.75
CA PHE A 260 -2.50 23.96 27.02
C PHE A 260 -2.77 23.79 28.51
N SER A 261 -1.73 23.55 29.32
CA SER A 261 -1.86 23.37 30.76
C SER A 261 -2.44 24.61 31.44
N THR A 262 -1.97 25.80 31.06
CA THR A 262 -2.50 27.07 31.59
C THR A 262 -4.01 27.21 31.33
N GLU A 263 -4.47 26.91 30.11
CA GLU A 263 -5.90 26.97 29.80
C GLU A 263 -6.69 25.86 30.51
N ALA A 264 -6.12 24.66 30.64
CA ALA A 264 -6.74 23.56 31.37
C ALA A 264 -6.92 23.92 32.86
N GLU A 265 -5.90 24.46 33.52
CA GLU A 265 -5.94 24.90 34.92
C GLU A 265 -6.92 26.08 35.14
N SER A 266 -7.22 26.86 34.10
CA SER A 266 -8.26 27.89 34.17
C SER A 266 -9.68 27.35 34.10
N LYS A 267 -9.87 26.14 33.54
CA LYS A 267 -11.19 25.52 33.29
C LYS A 267 -11.53 24.39 34.26
N PHE A 268 -10.53 23.76 34.86
CA PHE A 268 -10.68 22.60 35.74
C PHE A 268 -9.92 22.85 37.04
N THR A 269 -10.49 22.43 38.17
CA THR A 269 -9.74 22.46 39.45
C THR A 269 -8.62 21.41 39.44
N LYS A 270 -7.67 21.54 40.37
CA LYS A 270 -6.59 20.57 40.51
C LYS A 270 -7.12 19.16 40.78
N GLU A 271 -8.13 19.04 41.64
CA GLU A 271 -8.80 17.78 41.97
C GLU A 271 -9.48 17.19 40.73
N GLU A 272 -10.14 18.02 39.92
CA GLU A 272 -10.75 17.57 38.67
C GLU A 272 -9.72 17.08 37.65
N LEU A 273 -8.56 17.74 37.55
CA LEU A 273 -7.47 17.29 36.69
C LEU A 273 -6.88 15.95 37.16
N GLU A 274 -6.75 15.75 38.46
CA GLU A 274 -6.34 14.46 39.05
C GLU A 274 -7.37 13.36 38.78
N GLU A 275 -8.66 13.65 38.93
CA GLU A 275 -9.76 12.74 38.58
C GLU A 275 -9.77 12.38 37.08
N ILE A 276 -9.61 13.38 36.20
CA ILE A 276 -9.54 13.16 34.74
C ILE A 276 -8.36 12.28 34.38
N ALA A 277 -7.19 12.50 35.00
CA ALA A 277 -5.98 11.70 34.76
C ALA A 277 -6.12 10.26 35.25
N ALA A 278 -6.84 10.03 36.35
CA ALA A 278 -7.11 8.70 36.92
C ALA A 278 -8.28 7.97 36.24
N PHE A 279 -9.10 8.69 35.43
CA PHE A 279 -10.30 8.13 34.84
C PHE A 279 -9.99 7.06 33.78
N VAL A 280 -10.41 5.83 34.07
CA VAL A 280 -10.41 4.71 33.13
C VAL A 280 -11.86 4.40 32.78
N MET A 281 -12.19 4.40 31.48
CA MET A 281 -13.54 4.09 31.03
C MET A 281 -13.96 2.68 31.48
N PRO A 282 -15.08 2.52 32.20
CA PRO A 282 -15.61 1.20 32.52
C PRO A 282 -15.95 0.43 31.24
N LYS A 283 -15.51 -0.83 31.12
CA LYS A 283 -15.75 -1.65 29.92
C LYS A 283 -17.21 -2.08 29.76
N ASP A 284 -17.89 -2.35 30.87
CA ASP A 284 -19.20 -3.03 30.87
C ASP A 284 -20.37 -2.11 31.27
N SER A 285 -20.09 -0.85 31.62
CA SER A 285 -21.10 0.10 32.13
C SER A 285 -20.80 1.52 31.65
N PHE A 286 -21.01 1.76 30.35
CA PHE A 286 -20.92 3.10 29.80
C PHE A 286 -22.14 3.93 30.23
N ASP A 287 -21.91 4.95 31.04
CA ASP A 287 -22.90 5.98 31.37
C ASP A 287 -22.43 7.31 30.79
N GLU A 288 -23.16 7.80 29.77
CA GLU A 288 -22.86 9.09 29.16
C GLU A 288 -23.03 10.25 30.16
N ASN A 289 -23.87 10.12 31.19
CA ASN A 289 -24.08 11.17 32.17
C ASN A 289 -23.09 11.16 33.34
N ASN A 290 -22.12 10.24 33.33
CA ASN A 290 -21.08 10.20 34.34
C ASN A 290 -20.29 11.53 34.36
N GLU A 291 -20.22 12.17 35.52
CA GLU A 291 -19.63 13.50 35.65
C GLU A 291 -18.13 13.50 35.28
N THR A 292 -17.37 12.50 35.75
CA THR A 292 -15.95 12.34 35.44
C THR A 292 -15.74 12.08 33.95
N TYR A 293 -16.62 11.32 33.29
CA TYR A 293 -16.60 11.11 31.85
C TYR A 293 -16.80 12.43 31.09
N GLN A 294 -17.79 13.24 31.48
CA GLN A 294 -18.05 14.54 30.84
C GLN A 294 -16.88 15.50 31.02
N LYS A 295 -16.26 15.53 32.21
CA LYS A 295 -15.02 16.28 32.46
C LYS A 295 -13.87 15.80 31.57
N SER A 296 -13.65 14.49 31.48
CA SER A 296 -12.63 13.89 30.61
C SER A 296 -12.88 14.21 29.12
N LYS A 297 -14.14 14.19 28.67
CA LYS A 297 -14.55 14.56 27.32
C LYS A 297 -14.27 16.04 27.03
N ALA A 298 -14.61 16.94 27.96
CA ALA A 298 -14.33 18.37 27.85
C ALA A 298 -12.82 18.65 27.79
N PHE A 299 -12.03 17.97 28.63
CA PHE A 299 -10.57 18.08 28.63
C PHE A 299 -9.95 17.61 27.31
N LYS A 300 -10.40 16.46 26.78
CA LYS A 300 -9.95 15.97 25.45
C LYS A 300 -10.35 16.91 24.32
N LYS A 301 -11.53 17.53 24.41
CA LYS A 301 -11.97 18.54 23.44
C LYS A 301 -11.05 19.76 23.46
N LEU A 302 -10.69 20.25 24.65
CA LEU A 302 -9.72 21.34 24.81
C LEU A 302 -8.36 20.99 24.18
N GLU A 303 -7.85 19.78 24.44
CA GLU A 303 -6.57 19.34 23.86
C GLU A 303 -6.64 19.26 22.33
N ALA A 304 -7.75 18.77 21.78
CA ALA A 304 -7.97 18.74 20.34
C ALA A 304 -8.05 20.16 19.72
N GLU A 305 -8.67 21.12 20.40
CA GLU A 305 -8.73 22.52 19.96
C GLU A 305 -7.32 23.15 19.90
N HIS A 306 -6.48 22.93 20.91
CA HIS A 306 -5.08 23.35 20.92
C HIS A 306 -4.30 22.72 19.76
N LYS A 307 -4.42 21.41 19.55
CA LYS A 307 -3.76 20.69 18.44
C LYS A 307 -4.20 21.21 17.07
N ARG A 308 -5.47 21.57 16.88
CA ARG A 308 -5.98 22.13 15.62
C ARG A 308 -5.50 23.56 15.39
N ALA A 309 -5.32 24.33 16.46
CA ALA A 309 -4.79 25.69 16.42
C ALA A 309 -3.26 25.76 16.21
N TYR A 310 -2.53 24.68 16.49
CA TYR A 310 -1.09 24.61 16.32
C TYR A 310 -0.63 24.91 14.88
N ARG A 311 0.47 25.66 14.77
CA ARG A 311 1.15 25.97 13.51
C ARG A 311 2.62 25.62 13.65
N ILE A 312 3.13 24.78 12.76
CA ILE A 312 4.49 24.27 12.87
C ILE A 312 5.52 25.37 12.65
N SER A 313 6.54 25.41 13.50
CA SER A 313 7.69 26.28 13.28
C SER A 313 8.48 25.85 12.03
N LYS A 314 9.11 26.82 11.37
CA LYS A 314 10.02 26.54 10.24
C LYS A 314 11.13 25.56 10.64
N GLU A 315 11.68 25.73 11.83
CA GLU A 315 12.76 24.87 12.37
C GLU A 315 12.33 23.40 12.47
N ARG A 316 11.15 23.13 13.06
CA ARG A 316 10.64 21.76 13.17
C ARG A 316 10.28 21.17 11.82
N LEU A 317 9.70 21.97 10.92
CA LEU A 317 9.39 21.53 9.56
C LEU A 317 10.67 21.15 8.80
N ASP A 318 11.72 21.97 8.90
CA ASP A 318 13.01 21.71 8.27
C ASP A 318 13.71 20.48 8.88
N ARG A 319 13.55 20.23 10.19
CA ARG A 319 13.98 18.98 10.83
C ARG A 319 13.24 17.77 10.25
N PHE A 320 11.92 17.84 10.12
CA PHE A 320 11.12 16.76 9.55
C PHE A 320 11.46 16.49 8.08
N ARG A 321 11.66 17.54 7.28
CA ARG A 321 12.20 17.45 5.91
C ARG A 321 13.55 16.74 5.88
N SER A 322 14.46 17.12 6.78
CA SER A 322 15.79 16.53 6.88
C SER A 322 15.75 15.05 7.30
N ALA A 323 14.82 14.68 8.19
CA ALA A 323 14.58 13.28 8.55
C ALA A 323 14.10 12.48 7.34
N LEU A 324 13.08 12.95 6.62
CA LEU A 324 12.57 12.28 5.43
C LEU A 324 13.61 12.15 4.32
N LYS A 325 14.49 13.15 4.16
CA LYS A 325 15.59 13.12 3.19
C LYS A 325 16.56 11.97 3.40
N GLN A 326 16.69 11.45 4.63
CA GLN A 326 17.55 10.30 4.93
C GLN A 326 17.12 9.01 4.22
N TYR A 327 15.89 8.94 3.71
CA TYR A 327 15.41 7.78 2.97
C TYR A 327 15.82 7.75 1.49
N GLU A 328 16.21 8.88 0.90
CA GLU A 328 16.58 8.96 -0.51
C GLU A 328 17.88 8.21 -0.80
N GLY A 329 17.88 7.38 -1.83
CA GLY A 329 18.96 6.46 -2.14
C GLY A 329 18.55 5.00 -1.98
N THR A 330 19.56 4.12 -2.04
CA THR A 330 19.37 2.66 -2.02
C THR A 330 19.81 2.07 -0.69
N PHE A 331 18.84 1.60 0.11
CA PHE A 331 19.10 1.08 1.46
C PHE A 331 18.37 -0.23 1.73
N ASN A 332 18.71 -0.87 2.85
CA ASN A 332 18.08 -2.09 3.31
C ASN A 332 16.89 -1.76 4.25
N PHE A 333 15.67 -1.90 3.74
CA PHE A 333 14.44 -1.51 4.45
C PHE A 333 13.82 -2.65 5.28
N HIS A 334 14.59 -3.64 5.75
CA HIS A 334 14.05 -4.81 6.48
C HIS A 334 13.29 -4.45 7.78
N ASN A 335 13.68 -3.37 8.46
CA ASN A 335 12.97 -2.84 9.64
C ASN A 335 11.68 -2.08 9.28
N PHE A 336 11.63 -1.55 8.06
CA PHE A 336 10.50 -0.81 7.52
C PHE A 336 9.44 -1.73 6.88
N THR A 337 9.45 -3.03 7.15
CA THR A 337 8.37 -3.92 6.69
C THR A 337 8.13 -5.04 7.68
N LEU A 338 7.21 -5.95 7.36
CA LEU A 338 6.92 -7.14 8.14
C LEU A 338 7.47 -8.39 7.44
N GLY A 339 8.00 -9.33 8.23
CA GLY A 339 8.41 -10.65 7.72
C GLY A 339 9.66 -10.64 6.83
N LYS A 340 10.50 -9.60 6.89
CA LYS A 340 11.78 -9.55 6.19
C LYS A 340 12.95 -9.57 7.15
N ASP A 341 13.91 -10.42 6.82
CA ASP A 341 15.21 -10.52 7.49
C ASP A 341 16.22 -9.56 6.85
N PHE A 342 17.23 -9.16 7.62
CA PHE A 342 18.29 -8.26 7.15
C PHE A 342 19.01 -8.79 5.90
N ASN A 343 19.23 -10.10 5.81
CA ASN A 343 19.95 -10.71 4.69
C ASN A 343 19.08 -10.96 3.45
N ASP A 344 17.77 -10.68 3.48
CA ASP A 344 16.91 -10.85 2.32
C ASP A 344 17.23 -9.76 1.28
N PRO A 345 17.73 -10.10 0.07
CA PRO A 345 18.05 -9.09 -0.96
C PRO A 345 16.82 -8.28 -1.38
N SER A 346 15.63 -8.88 -1.26
CA SER A 346 14.37 -8.20 -1.51
C SER A 346 14.01 -7.19 -0.42
N ALA A 347 14.81 -6.96 0.61
CA ALA A 347 14.66 -5.81 1.51
C ALA A 347 15.35 -4.54 0.97
N LYS A 348 16.25 -4.66 -0.01
CA LYS A 348 16.92 -3.51 -0.63
C LYS A 348 15.97 -2.76 -1.55
N ARG A 349 15.79 -1.46 -1.33
CA ARG A 349 14.87 -0.60 -2.09
C ARG A 349 15.53 0.74 -2.40
N PHE A 350 15.07 1.36 -3.48
CA PHE A 350 15.55 2.65 -3.96
C PHE A 350 14.42 3.68 -3.88
N MET A 351 14.59 4.68 -3.01
CA MET A 351 13.73 5.86 -2.95
C MET A 351 14.38 6.95 -3.81
N LYS A 352 13.65 7.44 -4.80
CA LYS A 352 14.15 8.40 -5.80
C LYS A 352 14.10 9.82 -5.26
N GLN A 353 12.96 10.22 -4.73
CA GLN A 353 12.73 11.59 -4.28
C GLN A 353 11.67 11.62 -3.19
N ILE A 354 11.87 12.46 -2.18
CA ILE A 354 10.87 12.78 -1.17
C ILE A 354 10.79 14.29 -1.01
N THR A 355 9.57 14.82 -1.10
CA THR A 355 9.29 16.25 -0.93
C THR A 355 8.20 16.45 0.11
N VAL A 356 8.33 17.51 0.92
CA VAL A 356 7.32 17.94 1.88
C VAL A 356 6.84 19.32 1.47
N SER A 357 5.54 19.51 1.32
CA SER A 357 4.94 20.81 1.00
C SER A 357 5.24 21.86 2.07
N GLU A 358 4.95 23.12 1.76
CA GLU A 358 4.69 24.09 2.81
C GLU A 358 3.41 23.71 3.57
N PRO A 359 3.25 24.15 4.83
CA PRO A 359 2.03 23.90 5.59
C PRO A 359 0.83 24.63 4.99
N PHE A 360 -0.33 23.99 5.01
CA PHE A 360 -1.59 24.57 4.56
C PHE A 360 -2.74 24.22 5.51
N VAL A 361 -3.73 25.11 5.63
CA VAL A 361 -4.82 24.99 6.61
C VAL A 361 -6.11 24.56 5.91
N ILE A 362 -6.76 23.50 6.41
CA ILE A 362 -7.96 22.93 5.80
C ILE A 362 -9.16 22.90 6.77
N GLY A 363 -10.33 23.16 6.20
CA GLY A 363 -11.63 22.91 6.81
C GLY A 363 -12.02 23.93 7.88
N GLU A 364 -13.23 23.76 8.41
CA GLU A 364 -13.77 24.63 9.48
C GLU A 364 -13.00 24.48 10.80
N ALA A 365 -12.46 23.29 11.04
CA ALA A 365 -11.59 23.01 12.19
C ALA A 365 -10.23 23.74 12.11
N LYS A 366 -9.88 24.32 10.94
CA LYS A 366 -8.63 25.04 10.69
C LYS A 366 -7.37 24.27 11.09
N THR A 367 -7.37 22.95 10.85
CA THR A 367 -6.21 22.09 11.09
C THR A 367 -5.15 22.36 10.03
N GLU A 368 -3.89 22.50 10.44
CA GLU A 368 -2.76 22.64 9.53
C GLU A 368 -2.21 21.26 9.13
N TRP A 369 -1.89 21.10 7.85
CA TRP A 369 -1.43 19.87 7.22
C TRP A 369 -0.17 20.11 6.40
N VAL A 370 0.58 19.04 6.19
CA VAL A 370 1.63 18.96 5.17
C VAL A 370 1.40 17.74 4.29
N SER A 371 1.76 17.87 3.02
CA SER A 371 1.77 16.79 2.03
C SER A 371 3.20 16.28 1.86
N ILE A 372 3.38 14.97 2.07
CA ILE A 372 4.65 14.28 1.83
C ILE A 372 4.50 13.44 0.56
N LYS A 373 5.16 13.84 -0.53
CA LYS A 373 5.23 13.02 -1.75
C LYS A 373 6.48 12.16 -1.73
N ILE A 374 6.32 10.86 -2.01
CA ILE A 374 7.36 9.84 -1.96
C ILE A 374 7.41 9.10 -3.30
N HIS A 375 8.52 9.25 -4.02
CA HIS A 375 8.83 8.51 -5.23
C HIS A 375 9.80 7.39 -4.92
N GLY A 376 9.44 6.16 -5.31
CA GLY A 376 10.30 5.01 -5.11
C GLY A 376 10.13 3.99 -6.21
N GLN A 377 11.19 3.23 -6.47
CA GLN A 377 11.16 2.13 -7.45
C GLN A 377 10.09 1.08 -7.08
N SER A 378 10.06 0.70 -5.80
CA SER A 378 9.05 -0.21 -5.26
C SER A 378 8.96 -0.06 -3.74
N PHE A 379 7.84 -0.52 -3.18
CA PHE A 379 7.56 -0.45 -1.75
C PHE A 379 7.14 -1.82 -1.23
N MET A 380 7.62 -2.18 -0.05
CA MET A 380 7.21 -3.38 0.67
C MET A 380 5.96 -3.13 1.51
N LEU A 381 5.42 -4.19 2.11
CA LEU A 381 4.24 -4.13 2.95
C LEU A 381 4.45 -3.11 4.09
N HIS A 382 3.55 -2.12 4.15
CA HIS A 382 3.55 -1.00 5.11
C HIS A 382 4.82 -0.12 5.13
N GLN A 383 5.69 -0.20 4.11
CA GLN A 383 6.97 0.50 4.11
C GLN A 383 6.84 2.00 4.30
N ILE A 384 5.95 2.63 3.55
CA ILE A 384 5.71 4.07 3.63
C ILE A 384 5.20 4.44 5.03
N ARG A 385 4.24 3.71 5.58
CA ARG A 385 3.67 3.98 6.91
C ARG A 385 4.72 3.87 8.02
N LYS A 386 5.66 2.95 7.90
CA LYS A 386 6.80 2.84 8.83
C LYS A 386 7.83 3.94 8.62
N MET A 387 8.11 4.35 7.37
CA MET A 387 9.00 5.47 7.07
C MET A 387 8.47 6.78 7.66
N ILE A 388 7.19 7.08 7.45
CA ILE A 388 6.51 8.24 8.03
C ILE A 388 6.57 8.17 9.56
N SER A 389 6.21 7.02 10.15
CA SER A 389 6.25 6.87 11.60
C SER A 389 7.63 7.15 12.18
N MET A 390 8.69 6.59 11.60
CA MET A 390 10.05 6.80 12.09
C MET A 390 10.48 8.27 11.95
N ALA A 391 10.21 8.91 10.81
CA ALA A 391 10.54 10.32 10.62
C ALA A 391 9.77 11.22 11.59
N THR A 392 8.48 10.98 11.79
CA THR A 392 7.67 11.73 12.75
C THR A 392 8.18 11.54 14.17
N LEU A 393 8.54 10.32 14.58
CA LEU A 393 9.05 10.05 15.94
C LEU A 393 10.41 10.70 16.19
N ILE A 394 11.32 10.66 15.21
CA ILE A 394 12.62 11.35 15.30
C ILE A 394 12.44 12.86 15.44
N THR A 395 11.44 13.45 14.76
CA THR A 395 11.11 14.87 14.94
C THR A 395 10.49 15.14 16.31
N ARG A 396 9.48 14.35 16.73
CA ARG A 396 8.79 14.50 18.03
C ARG A 396 9.73 14.37 19.23
N CYS A 397 10.70 13.46 19.13
CA CYS A 397 11.61 13.14 20.23
C CYS A 397 12.94 13.91 20.18
N PHE A 398 13.16 14.76 19.16
CA PHE A 398 14.45 15.38 18.86
C PHE A 398 15.63 14.40 18.81
N SER A 399 15.35 13.13 18.50
CA SER A 399 16.37 12.09 18.28
C SER A 399 17.27 12.46 17.11
N PRO A 400 18.55 12.07 17.09
CA PRO A 400 19.44 12.32 15.95
C PRO A 400 18.89 11.76 14.63
N LEU A 401 19.08 12.49 13.54
CA LEU A 401 18.55 12.10 12.22
C LEU A 401 19.21 10.82 11.69
N GLU A 402 20.45 10.55 12.12
CA GLU A 402 21.25 9.37 11.80
C GLU A 402 20.60 8.07 12.27
N ARG A 403 19.63 8.15 13.20
CA ARG A 403 18.80 7.01 13.59
C ARG A 403 18.13 6.35 12.38
N ILE A 404 17.75 7.10 11.34
CA ILE A 404 17.19 6.48 10.11
C ILE A 404 18.24 5.60 9.42
N ARG A 405 19.49 6.06 9.34
CA ARG A 405 20.59 5.29 8.74
C ARG A 405 20.94 4.06 9.56
N GLN A 406 20.95 4.19 10.88
CA GLN A 406 21.16 3.06 11.81
C GLN A 406 20.07 2.01 11.65
N ALA A 407 18.83 2.41 11.35
CA ALA A 407 17.72 1.49 11.13
C ALA A 407 17.85 0.62 9.86
N TYR A 408 18.79 0.92 8.97
CA TYR A 408 19.16 0.04 7.86
C TYR A 408 20.16 -1.05 8.25
N GLY A 409 20.77 -0.96 9.44
CA GLY A 409 21.70 -1.94 9.98
C GLY A 409 21.03 -3.26 10.36
N GLN A 410 21.83 -4.22 10.82
CA GLN A 410 21.37 -5.57 11.14
C GLN A 410 20.44 -5.65 12.36
N GLU A 411 20.49 -4.65 13.24
CA GLU A 411 19.65 -4.60 14.43
C GLU A 411 18.16 -4.55 14.06
N LYS A 412 17.33 -5.33 14.77
CA LYS A 412 15.89 -5.36 14.54
C LYS A 412 15.20 -4.31 15.41
N ILE A 413 14.49 -3.39 14.76
CA ILE A 413 13.77 -2.29 15.40
C ILE A 413 12.28 -2.42 15.08
N ASN A 414 11.43 -2.34 16.11
CA ASN A 414 9.99 -2.42 15.92
C ASN A 414 9.37 -1.05 15.59
N ILE A 415 9.38 -0.69 14.32
CA ILE A 415 8.80 0.57 13.86
C ILE A 415 7.27 0.45 13.77
N PRO A 416 6.49 1.28 14.50
CA PRO A 416 5.04 1.28 14.39
C PRO A 416 4.61 1.78 13.02
N LYS A 417 3.37 1.45 12.64
CA LYS A 417 2.80 1.84 11.35
C LYS A 417 1.96 3.10 11.56
N ALA A 418 2.39 4.25 11.02
CA ALA A 418 1.58 5.48 11.02
C ALA A 418 0.17 5.21 10.45
N PRO A 419 -0.88 5.99 10.75
CA PRO A 419 -2.24 5.76 10.24
C PRO A 419 -2.33 5.52 8.74
N ALA A 420 -3.29 4.69 8.30
CA ALA A 420 -3.55 4.47 6.88
C ALA A 420 -4.25 5.68 6.23
N LEU A 421 -4.97 6.46 7.04
CA LEU A 421 -5.81 7.58 6.63
C LEU A 421 -5.08 8.57 5.72
N GLY A 422 -3.85 8.97 6.07
CA GLY A 422 -3.10 9.93 5.28
C GLY A 422 -2.55 9.40 3.95
N LEU A 423 -2.56 8.08 3.71
CA LEU A 423 -1.85 7.47 2.58
C LEU A 423 -2.72 7.35 1.33
N LEU A 424 -2.22 7.85 0.20
CA LEU A 424 -2.77 7.58 -1.13
C LEU A 424 -1.67 7.24 -2.15
N LEU A 425 -2.02 6.40 -3.13
CA LEU A 425 -1.20 6.18 -4.32
C LEU A 425 -1.51 7.27 -5.36
N GLU A 426 -0.52 8.08 -5.72
CA GLU A 426 -0.68 9.12 -6.75
C GLU A 426 -0.73 8.46 -8.13
N ALA A 427 0.33 7.73 -8.52
CA ALA A 427 0.34 6.93 -9.75
C ALA A 427 1.52 5.94 -9.80
N PRO A 428 1.35 4.77 -10.44
CA PRO A 428 2.47 3.98 -10.96
C PRO A 428 3.02 4.61 -12.24
N VAL A 429 4.34 4.49 -12.44
CA VAL A 429 5.09 5.05 -13.56
C VAL A 429 5.66 3.93 -14.43
N TYR A 430 5.60 4.11 -15.76
CA TYR A 430 5.94 3.10 -16.75
C TYR A 430 7.00 3.53 -17.76
N ASP A 431 7.80 4.58 -17.50
CA ASP A 431 8.73 5.19 -18.47
C ASP A 431 9.58 4.16 -19.24
N GLY A 432 10.24 3.24 -18.52
CA GLY A 432 11.04 2.18 -19.15
C GLY A 432 10.24 1.20 -20.04
N TYR A 433 8.94 1.03 -19.81
CA TYR A 433 8.07 0.22 -20.67
C TYR A 433 7.37 1.03 -21.76
N ASN A 434 7.12 2.33 -21.54
CA ASN A 434 6.47 3.22 -22.50
C ASN A 434 7.28 3.31 -23.80
N THR A 435 8.62 3.33 -23.72
CA THR A 435 9.48 3.22 -24.91
C THR A 435 9.15 1.99 -25.76
N ARG A 436 8.95 0.83 -25.12
CA ARG A 436 8.59 -0.42 -25.82
C ARG A 436 7.17 -0.39 -26.38
N LEU A 437 6.21 0.19 -25.66
CA LEU A 437 4.84 0.32 -26.16
C LEU A 437 4.82 1.12 -27.46
N GLN A 438 5.53 2.25 -27.49
CA GLN A 438 5.63 3.14 -28.64
C GLN A 438 6.34 2.46 -29.83
N GLU A 439 7.42 1.72 -29.60
CA GLU A 439 8.07 0.91 -30.64
C GLU A 439 7.13 -0.12 -31.29
N PHE A 440 6.16 -0.64 -30.53
CA PHE A 440 5.14 -1.55 -31.03
C PHE A 440 3.88 -0.83 -31.55
N GLY A 441 3.86 0.49 -31.60
CA GLY A 441 2.73 1.29 -32.09
C GLY A 441 1.55 1.41 -31.12
N TYR A 442 1.77 1.18 -29.83
CA TYR A 442 0.78 1.42 -28.78
C TYR A 442 1.01 2.76 -28.08
N ASP A 443 -0.06 3.32 -27.52
CA ASP A 443 0.03 4.53 -26.70
C ASP A 443 0.78 4.27 -25.38
N PRO A 444 1.56 5.24 -24.90
CA PRO A 444 2.20 5.16 -23.59
C PRO A 444 1.16 5.24 -22.47
N ILE A 445 1.43 4.52 -21.37
CA ILE A 445 0.65 4.61 -20.14
C ILE A 445 1.12 5.86 -19.39
N ASP A 446 0.33 6.93 -19.50
CA ASP A 446 0.69 8.26 -19.01
C ASP A 446 -0.52 8.96 -18.38
N PHE A 447 -0.46 9.13 -17.04
CA PHE A 447 -1.50 9.78 -16.25
C PHE A 447 -1.55 11.30 -16.45
N SER A 448 -0.50 11.91 -17.00
CA SER A 448 -0.43 13.37 -17.17
C SER A 448 -1.58 13.91 -18.06
N LYS A 449 -2.05 13.09 -19.01
CA LYS A 449 -3.23 13.36 -19.87
C LYS A 449 -4.54 13.55 -19.09
N TYR A 450 -4.63 13.04 -17.87
CA TYR A 450 -5.84 13.06 -17.03
C TYR A 450 -5.61 13.80 -15.71
N GLN A 451 -4.54 14.60 -15.63
CA GLN A 451 -4.11 15.23 -14.39
C GLN A 451 -5.21 16.13 -13.80
N SER A 452 -5.90 16.90 -14.64
CA SER A 452 -6.98 17.80 -14.20
C SER A 452 -8.18 17.04 -13.63
N GLU A 453 -8.59 15.94 -14.28
CA GLU A 453 -9.66 15.06 -13.80
C GLU A 453 -9.26 14.34 -12.52
N MET A 454 -8.01 13.86 -12.43
CA MET A 454 -7.46 13.22 -11.24
C MET A 454 -7.38 14.19 -10.07
N ASP A 455 -6.92 15.43 -10.26
CA ASP A 455 -6.84 16.42 -9.20
C ASP A 455 -8.24 16.82 -8.72
N THR A 456 -9.19 17.02 -9.63
CA THR A 456 -10.60 17.25 -9.29
C THR A 456 -11.17 16.10 -8.47
N PHE A 457 -10.87 14.86 -8.88
CA PHE A 457 -11.29 13.65 -8.17
C PHE A 457 -10.64 13.53 -6.79
N LYS A 458 -9.33 13.79 -6.67
CA LYS A 458 -8.60 13.74 -5.41
C LYS A 458 -9.17 14.76 -4.42
N MET A 459 -9.39 16.00 -4.85
CA MET A 459 -10.01 17.04 -4.03
C MET A 459 -11.38 16.58 -3.52
N LYS A 460 -12.29 16.21 -4.43
CA LYS A 460 -13.69 15.89 -4.10
C LYS A 460 -13.87 14.58 -3.31
N HIS A 461 -13.11 13.54 -3.63
CA HIS A 461 -13.37 12.18 -3.13
C HIS A 461 -12.33 11.65 -2.15
N ILE A 462 -11.11 12.18 -2.15
CA ILE A 462 -10.01 11.66 -1.31
C ILE A 462 -9.67 12.64 -0.20
N TYR A 463 -9.22 13.84 -0.53
CA TYR A 463 -8.73 14.81 0.45
C TYR A 463 -9.86 15.23 1.41
N ASP A 464 -11.04 15.57 0.89
CA ASP A 464 -12.22 15.87 1.71
C ASP A 464 -12.56 14.75 2.70
N LYS A 465 -12.39 13.49 2.28
CA LYS A 465 -12.61 12.32 3.16
C LYS A 465 -11.54 12.20 4.23
N ILE A 466 -10.26 12.35 3.87
CA ILE A 466 -9.13 12.30 4.80
C ILE A 466 -9.31 13.34 5.91
N TYR A 467 -9.62 14.58 5.53
CA TYR A 467 -9.79 15.67 6.49
C TYR A 467 -11.01 15.48 7.38
N LEU A 468 -12.14 15.06 6.81
CA LEU A 468 -13.37 14.84 7.57
C LEU A 468 -13.22 13.68 8.57
N GLU A 469 -12.61 12.58 8.16
CA GLU A 469 -12.37 11.42 9.04
C GLU A 469 -11.41 11.78 10.18
N GLU A 470 -10.39 12.59 9.92
CA GLU A 470 -9.51 13.09 10.98
C GLU A 470 -10.25 14.03 11.96
N VAL A 471 -11.12 14.92 11.47
CA VAL A 471 -11.92 15.79 12.34
C VAL A 471 -12.87 14.99 13.25
N ASN A 472 -13.47 13.93 12.71
CA ASN A 472 -14.46 13.11 13.40
C ASN A 472 -13.82 12.10 14.36
N GLU A 473 -12.76 11.42 13.93
CA GLU A 473 -12.19 10.27 14.65
C GLU A 473 -10.87 10.59 15.35
N ASN A 474 -10.21 11.71 15.02
CA ASN A 474 -8.89 12.10 15.52
C ASN A 474 -7.87 10.95 15.43
N VAL A 475 -7.82 10.27 14.28
CA VAL A 475 -7.03 9.06 14.03
C VAL A 475 -5.54 9.28 14.31
N PHE A 476 -5.00 10.40 13.85
CA PHE A 476 -3.59 10.74 14.09
C PHE A 476 -3.32 11.01 15.57
N ASN A 477 -4.19 11.79 16.22
CA ASN A 477 -4.09 12.04 17.65
C ASN A 477 -4.14 10.74 18.47
N ALA A 478 -5.07 9.84 18.16
CA ALA A 478 -5.19 8.55 18.83
C ALA A 478 -3.91 7.72 18.68
N PHE A 479 -3.35 7.68 17.47
CA PHE A 479 -2.08 6.99 17.21
C PHE A 479 -0.93 7.55 18.04
N PHE A 480 -0.69 8.86 18.02
CA PHE A 480 0.43 9.44 18.77
C PHE A 480 0.22 9.41 20.27
N SER A 481 -1.01 9.59 20.75
CA SER A 481 -1.34 9.46 22.18
C SER A 481 -1.08 8.03 22.68
N TYR A 482 -1.39 7.02 21.86
CA TYR A 482 -1.05 5.64 22.16
C TYR A 482 0.46 5.43 22.23
N ILE A 483 1.23 5.96 21.25
CA ILE A 483 2.69 5.87 21.29
C ILE A 483 3.26 6.54 22.53
N ASP A 484 2.81 7.75 22.87
CA ASP A 484 3.35 8.51 23.99
C ASP A 484 3.15 7.78 25.34
N THR A 485 2.04 7.05 25.48
CA THR A 485 1.66 6.33 26.71
C THR A 485 2.10 4.86 26.74
N PHE A 486 2.56 4.30 25.61
CA PHE A 486 2.92 2.89 25.51
C PHE A 486 4.13 2.56 26.41
N ASN A 487 3.95 1.66 27.38
CA ASN A 487 5.02 1.16 28.25
C ASN A 487 5.36 -0.30 27.86
N PRO A 488 6.56 -0.57 27.30
CA PRO A 488 6.95 -1.92 26.87
C PRO A 488 6.96 -2.95 28.01
N SER A 489 7.46 -2.59 29.19
CA SER A 489 7.60 -3.52 30.33
C SER A 489 6.26 -4.00 30.87
N TYR A 490 5.28 -3.10 30.93
CA TYR A 490 3.93 -3.42 31.40
C TYR A 490 3.20 -4.35 30.42
N ASN A 491 3.35 -4.13 29.12
CA ASN A 491 2.65 -4.93 28.11
C ASN A 491 3.20 -6.36 27.96
N ILE A 492 4.51 -6.57 28.17
CA ILE A 492 5.09 -7.92 28.24
C ILE A 492 4.47 -8.71 29.41
N SER A 493 4.23 -8.06 30.56
CA SER A 493 3.62 -8.72 31.71
C SER A 493 2.17 -9.16 31.45
N GLN A 494 1.40 -8.39 30.67
CA GLN A 494 0.03 -8.75 30.28
C GLN A 494 0.01 -9.93 29.30
N GLU A 495 0.88 -9.93 28.28
CA GLU A 495 0.98 -11.07 27.35
C GLU A 495 1.36 -12.36 28.10
N GLN A 496 2.30 -12.29 29.05
CA GLN A 496 2.69 -13.44 29.86
C GLN A 496 1.58 -13.92 30.80
N GLN A 497 0.79 -13.02 31.39
CA GLN A 497 -0.38 -13.38 32.19
C GLN A 497 -1.48 -14.03 31.35
N GLN A 498 -1.69 -13.53 30.12
CA GLN A 498 -2.71 -14.05 29.21
C GLN A 498 -2.36 -15.45 28.70
N LEU A 499 -1.07 -15.71 28.40
CA LEU A 499 -0.57 -17.04 28.05
C LEU A 499 -0.72 -18.05 29.20
N LYS A 500 -0.37 -17.67 30.44
CA LYS A 500 -0.59 -18.52 31.62
C LYS A 500 -2.06 -18.83 31.89
N GLY A 501 -2.95 -17.89 31.58
CA GLY A 501 -4.41 -18.11 31.69
C GLY A 501 -4.95 -19.13 30.68
N GLN A 502 -4.33 -19.23 29.50
CA GLN A 502 -4.75 -20.17 28.45
C GLN A 502 -4.23 -21.59 28.68
N GLU A 503 -3.05 -21.77 29.28
CA GLU A 503 -2.53 -23.11 29.61
C GLU A 503 -3.36 -23.83 30.69
N LEU A 504 -4.07 -23.10 31.54
CA LEU A 504 -4.94 -23.69 32.58
C LEU A 504 -6.31 -24.19 32.08
N GLN A 505 -6.65 -24.00 30.80
CA GLN A 505 -7.98 -24.34 30.26
C GLN A 505 -7.99 -25.44 29.18
N GLN A 506 -7.03 -26.37 29.18
CA GLN A 506 -7.17 -27.59 28.38
C GLN A 506 -7.52 -28.80 29.28
N PRO A 507 -8.77 -29.31 29.23
CA PRO A 507 -9.18 -30.45 30.03
C PRO A 507 -8.63 -31.75 29.44
N SER A 508 -8.10 -32.58 30.33
CA SER A 508 -7.61 -33.93 30.08
C SER A 508 -8.68 -34.82 29.44
N GLN A 509 -8.58 -35.06 28.13
CA GLN A 509 -9.24 -36.19 27.49
C GLN A 509 -8.16 -37.07 26.86
N ALA A 510 -7.70 -38.04 27.65
CA ALA A 510 -6.90 -39.15 27.19
C ALA A 510 -7.78 -40.04 26.32
N VAL A 511 -7.56 -40.01 25.00
CA VAL A 511 -8.12 -41.00 24.07
C VAL A 511 -7.00 -41.98 23.73
N GLU A 512 -7.17 -43.17 24.29
CA GLU A 512 -6.36 -44.37 24.15
C GLU A 512 -6.71 -45.03 22.80
N LEU A 513 -5.78 -45.07 21.85
CA LEU A 513 -5.92 -45.86 20.62
C LEU A 513 -4.58 -46.54 20.27
N VAL A 514 -4.52 -47.79 20.73
CA VAL A 514 -3.95 -49.01 20.12
C VAL A 514 -2.80 -48.84 19.12
N THR A 515 -1.66 -49.34 19.60
CA THR A 515 -0.42 -49.66 18.90
C THR A 515 -0.58 -50.84 17.93
N GLU A 516 -0.20 -50.67 16.68
CA GLU A 516 0.26 -51.78 15.83
C GLU A 516 1.56 -51.39 15.11
N ASP A 517 2.43 -52.39 15.09
CA ASP A 517 3.83 -52.39 14.72
C ASP A 517 4.14 -51.91 13.30
N LEU A 518 5.35 -51.37 13.09
CA LEU A 518 6.38 -51.99 12.24
C LEU A 518 7.61 -51.08 12.03
N GLU A 519 8.76 -51.74 12.19
CA GLU A 519 10.05 -51.50 11.50
C GLU A 519 10.95 -50.33 11.91
N GLN A 520 11.76 -50.69 12.92
CA GLN A 520 13.16 -50.32 13.15
C GLN A 520 13.92 -49.78 11.92
N LYS A 521 14.24 -48.48 11.94
CA LYS A 521 15.44 -47.94 11.30
C LYS A 521 16.34 -47.29 12.34
N ALA A 522 17.61 -47.72 12.31
CA ALA A 522 18.69 -47.39 13.22
C ALA A 522 19.02 -45.88 13.28
N PRO A 523 19.64 -45.40 14.38
CA PRO A 523 19.60 -44.01 14.79
C PRO A 523 20.60 -43.16 14.01
N SER A 524 20.11 -42.09 13.39
CA SER A 524 20.94 -40.97 12.97
C SER A 524 21.08 -40.00 14.15
N ASP A 525 22.32 -39.75 14.56
CA ASP A 525 22.69 -38.82 15.63
C ASP A 525 21.97 -37.46 15.51
N PRO A 526 21.56 -36.85 16.64
CA PRO A 526 20.81 -35.60 16.65
C PRO A 526 21.77 -34.45 16.36
N THR A 527 21.78 -33.95 15.13
CA THR A 527 22.22 -32.59 14.86
C THR A 527 21.32 -31.62 15.64
N PRO A 528 21.88 -30.74 16.48
CA PRO A 528 21.07 -29.83 17.27
C PRO A 528 20.31 -28.93 16.31
N SER A 529 18.98 -28.95 16.44
CA SER A 529 18.11 -27.95 15.85
C SER A 529 18.59 -26.59 16.34
N ASP A 530 19.25 -25.85 15.44
CA ASP A 530 19.41 -24.40 15.55
C ASP A 530 18.02 -23.77 15.53
N GLU A 531 17.31 -23.85 16.66
CA GLU A 531 16.36 -22.83 17.03
C GLU A 531 17.17 -21.54 17.13
N LYS A 532 17.32 -20.85 15.99
CA LYS A 532 17.75 -19.47 15.94
C LYS A 532 16.72 -18.69 16.74
N GLY A 533 16.96 -18.61 18.05
CA GLY A 533 16.21 -17.76 18.96
C GLY A 533 16.16 -16.39 18.31
N LYS A 534 14.95 -15.94 17.96
CA LYS A 534 14.76 -14.58 17.43
C LYS A 534 15.41 -13.65 18.43
N LYS A 535 16.49 -12.96 18.04
CA LYS A 535 17.11 -11.95 18.89
C LYS A 535 16.00 -11.01 19.39
N PRO A 536 15.90 -10.75 20.70
CA PRO A 536 14.85 -9.91 21.24
C PRO A 536 14.86 -8.57 20.50
N GLN A 537 13.70 -8.15 19.98
CA GLN A 537 13.57 -6.86 19.32
C GLN A 537 13.72 -5.77 20.37
N ARG A 538 14.57 -4.78 20.12
CA ARG A 538 14.64 -3.62 21.00
C ARG A 538 13.33 -2.82 20.89
N PRO A 539 12.75 -2.37 22.02
CA PRO A 539 11.67 -1.40 22.00
C PRO A 539 12.07 -0.18 21.17
N ILE A 540 11.14 0.38 20.40
CA ILE A 540 11.44 1.58 19.60
C ILE A 540 11.89 2.76 20.49
N PHE A 541 11.45 2.81 21.75
CA PHE A 541 11.84 3.90 22.66
C PHE A 541 13.32 3.89 23.00
N ASP A 542 13.94 2.72 23.19
CA ASP A 542 15.40 2.64 23.35
C ASP A 542 16.08 3.20 22.10
N PHE A 543 15.51 2.99 20.92
CA PHE A 543 16.05 3.50 19.67
C PHE A 543 15.83 5.02 19.47
N LEU A 544 14.70 5.56 19.93
CA LEU A 544 14.37 6.98 19.82
C LEU A 544 15.05 7.83 20.91
N THR A 545 15.34 7.24 22.05
CA THR A 545 16.06 7.91 23.11
C THR A 545 17.57 7.96 22.81
N ALA A 546 18.35 8.58 23.69
CA ALA A 546 19.80 8.62 23.52
C ALA A 546 20.44 7.23 23.74
N ARG A 547 19.74 6.34 24.44
CA ARG A 547 20.19 4.98 24.73
C ARG A 547 20.52 4.24 23.43
N GLY A 548 21.68 3.58 23.38
CA GLY A 548 22.13 2.88 22.18
C GLY A 548 22.70 3.76 21.06
N ILE A 549 22.93 5.07 21.28
CA ILE A 549 23.84 5.85 20.42
C ILE A 549 25.27 5.47 20.81
N GLN A 550 26.02 4.90 19.87
CA GLN A 550 27.47 4.80 20.02
C GLN A 550 28.03 6.22 19.89
N LEU A 551 28.44 6.81 21.02
CA LEU A 551 29.26 8.02 20.99
C LEU A 551 30.58 7.64 20.32
N GLN A 552 30.90 8.31 19.21
CA GLN A 552 32.28 8.27 18.71
C GLN A 552 33.08 9.18 19.63
N ASP A 553 34.03 8.58 20.36
CA ASP A 553 35.03 9.31 21.15
C ASP A 553 35.90 10.23 20.25
#